data_AF-A0A078RDH8-F1
#
_entry.id   AF-A0A078RDH8-F1
#
_cell.length_a   1.000
_cell.length_b   1.000
_cell.length_c   1.000
_cell.angle_alpha   90.00
_cell.angle_beta   90.00
_cell.angle_gamma   90.00
#
_symmetry.space_group_name_H-M   'P 1'
#
loop_
_entity.id
_entity.type
_entity.pdbx_description
1 polymer ?
#
loop_
_entity_poly.entity_id
_entity_poly.type
_entity_poly.pdbx_seq_one_letter_code
_entity_poly.pdbx_strand_id
1 'polypeptide(L)'
;MLQATKNKYTVETLKPLNILYDHEHWLTQQDVDMANGYVELIERTRSEKTPQIGDRLIYVDRYGKYYGNALIENNDEESGRISICEEPYIPFVWEQDANIRLSVSGGAFHHIDPKQLKFVRWTEGAFKDWGNCGACANGAVTFTARVPLWSYSEPDSLYGDFTTETWRQYYLTKDTGPDARNLYQGYDIAFRTEENFRQFLKDYEGTVFKGNWENQIVLWCFRHENRFLPQHEWDKIDAPAMERRLNFHPEQVKLVKDMDSHITYCYRIKPEIDNL
;
A
#
# COMPACT_ATOMS: atom_id res chain seq x y z
N MET A 1 -18.52 -21.90 -4.26
CA MET A 1 -19.38 -20.94 -3.55
C MET A 1 -18.99 -21.04 -2.09
N LEU A 2 -18.67 -19.92 -1.46
CA LEU A 2 -18.32 -19.91 -0.04
C LEU A 2 -19.59 -20.19 0.79
N GLN A 3 -19.46 -20.94 1.88
CA GLN A 3 -20.54 -21.04 2.87
C GLN A 3 -20.61 -19.71 3.61
N ALA A 4 -21.74 -19.01 3.49
CA ALA A 4 -21.91 -17.70 4.11
C ALA A 4 -21.91 -17.81 5.65
N THR A 5 -21.15 -16.92 6.29
CA THR A 5 -21.18 -16.77 7.74
C THR A 5 -22.49 -16.12 8.15
N LYS A 6 -23.19 -16.73 9.10
CA LYS A 6 -24.39 -16.17 9.71
C LYS A 6 -24.05 -15.59 11.07
N ASN A 7 -24.64 -14.45 11.41
CA ASN A 7 -24.49 -13.79 12.70
C ASN A 7 -23.01 -13.60 13.10
N LYS A 8 -22.20 -13.08 12.17
CA LYS A 8 -20.77 -12.83 12.39
C LYS A 8 -20.53 -11.87 13.56
N TYR A 9 -21.43 -10.92 13.73
CA TYR A 9 -21.35 -9.88 14.76
C TYR A 9 -22.47 -9.98 15.79
N THR A 10 -22.12 -9.73 17.04
CA THR A 10 -22.95 -9.12 18.08
C THR A 10 -22.57 -7.64 18.24
N VAL A 11 -23.34 -6.90 19.04
CA VAL A 11 -23.04 -5.50 19.39
C VAL A 11 -21.60 -5.36 19.92
N GLU A 12 -21.20 -6.23 20.84
CA GLU A 12 -19.91 -6.22 21.50
C GLU A 12 -18.76 -6.49 20.53
N THR A 13 -18.97 -7.36 19.55
CA THR A 13 -17.94 -7.68 18.55
C THR A 13 -17.84 -6.66 17.41
N LEU A 14 -18.89 -5.86 17.18
CA LEU A 14 -18.91 -4.82 16.15
C LEU A 14 -18.33 -3.49 16.66
N LYS A 15 -18.43 -3.22 17.97
CA LYS A 15 -17.90 -2.02 18.62
C LYS A 15 -16.42 -1.72 18.37
N PRO A 16 -15.48 -2.68 18.41
CA PRO A 16 -14.06 -2.40 18.16
C PRO A 16 -13.78 -1.84 16.76
N LEU A 17 -14.64 -2.12 15.78
CA LEU A 17 -14.55 -1.56 14.43
C LEU A 17 -15.18 -0.17 14.31
N ASN A 18 -15.94 0.26 15.33
CA ASN A 18 -16.88 1.37 15.28
C ASN A 18 -16.81 2.26 16.52
N ILE A 19 -15.61 2.46 17.08
CA ILE A 19 -15.41 3.16 18.36
C ILE A 19 -16.03 4.56 18.37
N LEU A 20 -15.81 5.35 17.31
CA LEU A 20 -16.36 6.71 17.20
C LEU A 20 -17.87 6.70 16.99
N TYR A 21 -18.39 5.78 16.18
CA TYR A 21 -19.84 5.63 15.96
C TYR A 21 -20.55 5.26 17.26
N ASP A 22 -20.05 4.26 18.01
CA ASP A 22 -20.66 3.82 19.27
C ASP A 22 -20.63 4.91 20.33
N HIS A 23 -19.55 5.70 20.38
CA HIS A 23 -19.43 6.82 21.30
C HIS A 23 -20.46 7.93 21.04
N GLU A 24 -20.76 8.23 19.78
CA GLU A 24 -21.63 9.37 19.42
C GLU A 24 -23.10 8.98 19.20
N HIS A 25 -23.34 7.78 18.67
CA HIS A 25 -24.65 7.36 18.17
C HIS A 25 -25.19 6.09 18.83
N TRP A 26 -24.39 5.43 19.67
CA TRP A 26 -24.65 4.13 20.29
C TRP A 26 -24.92 3.01 19.28
N LEU A 27 -24.10 1.97 19.32
CA LEU A 27 -24.27 0.81 18.44
C LEU A 27 -25.46 -0.05 18.91
N THR A 28 -26.42 -0.24 18.00
CA THR A 28 -27.69 -0.94 18.27
C THR A 28 -27.74 -2.32 17.63
N GLN A 29 -28.75 -3.11 18.00
CA GLN A 29 -29.02 -4.37 17.32
C GLN A 29 -29.39 -4.17 15.83
N GLN A 30 -30.03 -3.05 15.47
CA GLN A 30 -30.34 -2.73 14.07
C GLN A 30 -29.06 -2.59 13.22
N ASP A 31 -28.02 -1.97 13.79
CA ASP A 31 -26.72 -1.83 13.14
C ASP A 31 -26.04 -3.20 12.93
N VAL A 32 -26.18 -4.09 13.91
CA VAL A 32 -25.67 -5.47 13.84
C VAL A 32 -26.42 -6.30 12.79
N ASP A 33 -27.75 -6.19 12.75
CA ASP A 33 -28.58 -6.90 11.79
C ASP A 33 -28.26 -6.47 10.36
N MET A 34 -28.05 -5.16 10.14
CA MET A 34 -27.59 -4.61 8.88
C MET A 34 -26.22 -5.18 8.48
N ALA A 35 -25.22 -5.10 9.37
CA ALA A 35 -23.88 -5.60 9.10
C ALA A 35 -23.89 -7.12 8.78
N ASN A 36 -24.62 -7.92 9.57
CA ASN A 36 -24.74 -9.36 9.34
C ASN A 36 -25.48 -9.69 8.04
N GLY A 37 -26.51 -8.91 7.68
CA GLY A 37 -27.21 -9.05 6.40
C GLY A 37 -26.27 -8.87 5.21
N TYR A 38 -25.43 -7.83 5.24
CA TYR A 38 -24.42 -7.64 4.21
C TYR A 38 -23.34 -8.71 4.21
N VAL A 39 -22.87 -9.16 5.38
CA VAL A 39 -21.90 -10.27 5.46
C VAL A 39 -22.45 -11.51 4.77
N GLU A 40 -23.69 -11.89 5.07
CA GLU A 40 -24.32 -13.07 4.46
C GLU A 40 -24.48 -12.88 2.94
N LEU A 41 -24.94 -11.70 2.50
CA LEU A 41 -25.10 -11.36 1.09
C LEU A 41 -23.77 -11.38 0.31
N ILE A 42 -22.73 -10.79 0.87
CA ILE A 42 -21.40 -10.76 0.26
C ILE A 42 -20.86 -12.18 0.17
N GLU A 43 -20.76 -12.88 1.31
CA GLU A 43 -20.08 -14.17 1.36
C GLU A 43 -20.80 -15.24 0.52
N ARG A 44 -22.14 -15.23 0.45
CA ARG A 44 -22.89 -16.21 -0.38
C ARG A 44 -22.68 -16.04 -1.87
N THR A 45 -22.33 -14.84 -2.34
CA THR A 45 -22.15 -14.57 -3.77
C THR A 45 -20.72 -14.88 -4.24
N ARG A 46 -19.73 -15.01 -3.34
CA ARG A 46 -18.32 -15.11 -3.74
C ARG A 46 -17.88 -16.46 -4.29
N SER A 47 -16.87 -16.42 -5.14
CA SER A 47 -16.26 -17.60 -5.77
C SER A 47 -14.76 -17.41 -6.04
N GLU A 48 -14.04 -18.52 -6.18
CA GLU A 48 -12.62 -18.54 -6.59
C GLU A 48 -12.44 -18.47 -8.12
N LYS A 49 -13.54 -18.37 -8.89
CA LYS A 49 -13.53 -18.48 -10.36
C LYS A 49 -13.95 -17.20 -11.07
N THR A 50 -14.89 -16.48 -10.48
CA THR A 50 -15.50 -15.29 -11.06
C THR A 50 -15.30 -14.12 -10.09
N PRO A 51 -14.47 -13.13 -10.45
CA PRO A 51 -14.31 -11.90 -9.70
C PRO A 51 -15.63 -11.12 -9.62
N GLN A 52 -15.85 -10.43 -8.51
CA GLN A 52 -17.06 -9.62 -8.30
C GLN A 52 -16.76 -8.28 -7.64
N ILE A 53 -17.71 -7.35 -7.80
CA ILE A 53 -17.72 -6.07 -7.08
C ILE A 53 -17.59 -6.32 -5.58
N GLY A 54 -16.62 -5.67 -4.94
CA GLY A 54 -16.27 -5.86 -3.54
C GLY A 54 -15.08 -6.78 -3.27
N ASP A 55 -14.64 -7.55 -4.26
CA ASP A 55 -13.43 -8.36 -4.10
C ASP A 55 -12.17 -7.49 -4.01
N ARG A 56 -11.13 -8.02 -3.35
CA ARG A 56 -9.83 -7.35 -3.22
C ARG A 56 -8.90 -7.79 -4.32
N LEU A 57 -7.95 -6.92 -4.65
CA LEU A 57 -6.99 -7.11 -5.70
C LEU A 57 -5.59 -6.65 -5.24
N ILE A 58 -4.59 -7.50 -5.44
CA ILE A 58 -3.20 -7.07 -5.55
C ILE A 58 -3.03 -6.57 -6.97
N TYR A 59 -2.83 -5.26 -7.13
CA TYR A 59 -2.65 -4.63 -8.43
C TYR A 59 -1.22 -4.08 -8.55
N VAL A 60 -0.56 -4.39 -9.66
CA VAL A 60 0.73 -3.78 -10.02
C VAL A 60 0.59 -3.11 -11.37
N ASP A 61 0.84 -1.80 -11.42
CA ASP A 61 0.82 -1.06 -12.68
C ASP A 61 2.10 -1.29 -13.50
N ARG A 62 2.10 -0.87 -14.77
CA ARG A 62 3.25 -1.00 -15.67
C ARG A 62 4.49 -0.18 -15.23
N TYR A 63 4.34 0.73 -14.27
CA TYR A 63 5.40 1.53 -13.68
C TYR A 63 5.97 0.91 -12.40
N GLY A 64 5.53 -0.30 -12.03
CA GLY A 64 5.95 -1.03 -10.84
C GLY A 64 5.29 -0.53 -9.55
N LYS A 65 4.25 0.30 -9.61
CA LYS A 65 3.50 0.69 -8.42
C LYS A 65 2.67 -0.48 -7.95
N TYR A 66 2.87 -0.86 -6.68
CA TYR A 66 2.19 -1.95 -6.02
C TYR A 66 1.06 -1.44 -5.13
N TYR A 67 -0.12 -2.01 -5.32
CA TYR A 67 -1.33 -1.74 -4.57
C TYR A 67 -1.87 -3.04 -3.97
N GLY A 68 -1.56 -3.29 -2.69
CA GLY A 68 -1.89 -4.55 -2.03
C GLY A 68 -3.35 -4.70 -1.58
N ASN A 69 -4.18 -3.66 -1.78
CA ASN A 69 -5.58 -3.63 -1.32
C ASN A 69 -6.51 -2.91 -2.31
N ALA A 70 -6.22 -2.98 -3.61
CA ALA A 70 -7.12 -2.48 -4.62
C ALA A 70 -8.49 -3.19 -4.55
N LEU A 71 -9.53 -2.56 -5.10
CA LEU A 71 -10.92 -3.01 -4.99
C LEU A 71 -11.59 -3.05 -6.37
N ILE A 72 -12.30 -4.13 -6.67
CA ILE A 72 -13.22 -4.18 -7.81
C ILE A 72 -14.47 -3.38 -7.45
N GLU A 73 -14.61 -2.21 -8.02
CA GLU A 73 -15.64 -1.24 -7.63
C GLU A 73 -16.90 -1.34 -8.51
N ASN A 74 -16.72 -1.65 -9.79
CA ASN A 74 -17.82 -1.74 -10.72
C ASN A 74 -17.53 -2.71 -11.88
N ASN A 75 -18.58 -3.08 -12.61
CA ASN A 75 -18.49 -3.80 -13.87
C ASN A 75 -18.91 -2.84 -14.98
N ASP A 76 -18.10 -2.75 -16.02
CA ASP A 76 -18.48 -2.09 -17.26
C ASP A 76 -19.16 -3.12 -18.16
N GLU A 77 -20.49 -3.06 -18.22
CA GLU A 77 -21.31 -3.99 -19.00
C GLU A 77 -21.09 -3.86 -20.51
N GLU A 78 -20.69 -2.68 -21.00
CA GLU A 78 -20.48 -2.44 -22.43
C GLU A 78 -19.18 -3.10 -22.91
N SER A 79 -18.09 -2.93 -22.16
CA SER A 79 -16.80 -3.53 -22.53
C SER A 79 -16.58 -4.94 -21.98
N GLY A 80 -17.42 -5.37 -21.02
CA GLY A 80 -17.24 -6.62 -20.26
C GLY A 80 -16.03 -6.59 -19.32
N ARG A 81 -15.43 -5.42 -19.09
CA ARG A 81 -14.32 -5.21 -18.18
C ARG A 81 -14.82 -4.91 -16.77
N ILE A 82 -13.93 -5.07 -15.81
CA ILE A 82 -14.15 -4.60 -14.44
C ILE A 82 -13.40 -3.28 -14.25
N SER A 83 -13.98 -2.39 -13.46
CA SER A 83 -13.31 -1.18 -12.97
C SER A 83 -12.76 -1.46 -11.58
N ILE A 84 -11.53 -1.03 -11.33
CA ILE A 84 -10.87 -1.14 -10.03
C ILE A 84 -10.48 0.23 -9.50
N CYS A 85 -10.46 0.40 -8.19
CA CYS A 85 -9.81 1.51 -7.50
C CYS A 85 -8.50 1.01 -6.86
N GLU A 86 -7.38 1.67 -7.14
CA GLU A 86 -6.05 1.23 -6.68
C GLU A 86 -5.84 1.38 -5.16
N GLU A 87 -6.37 2.45 -4.56
CA GLU A 87 -6.24 2.76 -3.13
C GLU A 87 -7.61 3.15 -2.54
N PRO A 88 -8.53 2.19 -2.37
CA PRO A 88 -9.89 2.48 -1.92
C PRO A 88 -9.92 2.89 -0.44
N TYR A 89 -10.66 3.95 -0.12
CA TYR A 89 -11.22 4.09 1.23
C TYR A 89 -12.22 2.96 1.51
N ILE A 90 -12.62 2.79 2.78
CA ILE A 90 -13.70 1.84 3.12
C ILE A 90 -14.97 2.26 2.36
N PRO A 91 -15.47 1.43 1.42
CA PRO A 91 -16.52 1.82 0.49
C PRO A 91 -17.90 1.75 1.15
N PHE A 92 -18.78 2.66 0.76
CA PHE A 92 -20.21 2.53 1.08
C PHE A 92 -20.83 1.41 0.25
N VAL A 93 -21.69 0.60 0.85
CA VAL A 93 -22.32 -0.55 0.20
C VAL A 93 -23.85 -0.41 0.22
N TRP A 94 -24.50 -0.93 -0.83
CA TRP A 94 -25.94 -1.17 -0.83
C TRP A 94 -26.29 -2.46 -1.59
N GLU A 95 -27.43 -3.05 -1.27
CA GLU A 95 -27.95 -4.22 -1.99
C GLU A 95 -28.57 -3.82 -3.33
N GLN A 96 -28.22 -4.54 -4.39
CA GLN A 96 -28.84 -4.45 -5.71
C GLN A 96 -28.74 -5.80 -6.42
N ASP A 97 -29.82 -6.23 -7.07
CA ASP A 97 -29.87 -7.44 -7.90
C ASP A 97 -29.37 -8.71 -7.18
N ALA A 98 -29.75 -8.87 -5.90
CA ALA A 98 -29.28 -9.94 -5.01
C ALA A 98 -27.74 -10.02 -4.85
N ASN A 99 -27.06 -8.90 -5.10
CA ASN A 99 -25.63 -8.68 -4.91
C ASN A 99 -25.42 -7.31 -4.25
N ILE A 100 -24.17 -6.84 -4.19
CA ILE A 100 -23.82 -5.53 -3.70
C ILE A 100 -23.40 -4.58 -4.83
N ARG A 101 -23.58 -3.29 -4.59
CA ARG A 101 -22.90 -2.22 -5.32
C ARG A 101 -22.18 -1.33 -4.33
N LEU A 102 -21.24 -0.54 -4.85
CA LEU A 102 -20.32 0.24 -4.04
C LEU A 102 -20.27 1.70 -4.48
N SER A 103 -20.06 2.57 -3.50
CA SER A 103 -19.63 3.94 -3.70
C SER A 103 -18.19 4.03 -3.19
N VAL A 104 -17.27 4.17 -4.14
CA VAL A 104 -15.83 4.04 -3.92
C VAL A 104 -15.14 5.35 -4.26
N SER A 105 -14.17 5.74 -3.44
CA SER A 105 -13.24 6.83 -3.70
C SER A 105 -11.88 6.50 -3.06
N GLY A 106 -10.85 7.27 -3.43
CA GLY A 106 -9.48 7.04 -2.99
C GLY A 106 -8.51 7.30 -4.14
N GLY A 107 -7.81 6.26 -4.58
CA GLY A 107 -6.89 6.30 -5.72
C GLY A 107 -7.55 6.32 -7.10
N ALA A 108 -6.71 6.26 -8.14
CA ALA A 108 -7.13 6.20 -9.54
C ALA A 108 -7.92 4.93 -9.89
N PHE A 109 -8.65 5.01 -11.00
CA PHE A 109 -9.50 3.94 -11.51
C PHE A 109 -8.97 3.36 -12.82
N HIS A 110 -8.99 2.03 -12.94
CA HIS A 110 -8.47 1.29 -14.08
C HIS A 110 -9.44 0.21 -14.55
N HIS A 111 -9.44 -0.09 -15.85
CA HIS A 111 -10.28 -1.12 -16.43
C HIS A 111 -9.46 -2.36 -16.79
N ILE A 112 -9.88 -3.53 -16.28
CA ILE A 112 -9.16 -4.79 -16.46
C ILE A 112 -10.11 -5.82 -17.07
N ASP A 113 -9.59 -6.67 -17.96
CA ASP A 113 -10.31 -7.87 -18.39
C ASP A 113 -10.34 -8.87 -17.22
N PRO A 114 -11.51 -9.22 -16.66
CA PRO A 114 -11.61 -10.10 -15.50
C PRO A 114 -10.97 -11.47 -15.71
N LYS A 115 -10.79 -11.93 -16.97
CA LYS A 115 -10.11 -13.20 -17.29
C LYS A 115 -8.61 -13.20 -16.99
N GLN A 116 -8.02 -12.01 -16.82
CA GLN A 116 -6.60 -11.86 -16.50
C GLN A 116 -6.33 -11.92 -14.98
N LEU A 117 -7.39 -11.81 -14.17
CA LEU A 117 -7.27 -11.93 -12.73
C LEU A 117 -6.95 -13.37 -12.31
N LYS A 118 -6.01 -13.51 -11.37
CA LYS A 118 -5.65 -14.81 -10.77
C LYS A 118 -6.10 -14.84 -9.33
N PHE A 119 -6.83 -15.88 -8.94
CA PHE A 119 -7.18 -16.07 -7.53
C PHE A 119 -5.92 -16.34 -6.72
N VAL A 120 -5.75 -15.63 -5.60
CA VAL A 120 -4.62 -15.79 -4.69
C VAL A 120 -5.04 -16.57 -3.46
N ARG A 121 -6.02 -16.04 -2.72
CA ARG A 121 -6.53 -16.60 -1.46
C ARG A 121 -7.82 -15.91 -1.06
N TRP A 122 -8.45 -16.39 0.00
CA TRP A 122 -9.50 -15.64 0.70
C TRP A 122 -8.88 -14.60 1.65
N THR A 123 -9.58 -13.49 1.86
CA THR A 123 -9.19 -12.39 2.75
C THR A 123 -10.41 -11.71 3.37
N GLU A 124 -10.20 -10.83 4.33
CA GLU A 124 -11.24 -9.94 4.86
C GLU A 124 -11.26 -8.63 4.06
N GLY A 125 -12.45 -8.21 3.61
CA GLY A 125 -12.68 -6.90 3.02
C GLY A 125 -13.53 -6.05 3.95
N ALA A 126 -13.12 -4.81 4.22
CA ALA A 126 -13.91 -3.84 4.96
C ALA A 126 -14.95 -3.12 4.08
N PHE A 127 -16.15 -2.89 4.62
CA PHE A 127 -17.26 -2.18 3.99
C PHE A 127 -17.94 -1.31 5.05
N LYS A 128 -18.75 -0.34 4.63
CA LYS A 128 -19.57 0.44 5.56
C LYS A 128 -20.92 0.80 4.96
N ASP A 129 -21.90 1.03 5.82
CA ASP A 129 -23.19 1.63 5.46
C ASP A 129 -23.63 2.57 6.59
N TRP A 130 -24.68 3.35 6.38
CA TRP A 130 -25.24 4.21 7.42
C TRP A 130 -25.87 3.37 8.53
N GLY A 131 -25.49 3.67 9.76
CA GLY A 131 -26.14 3.07 10.93
C GLY A 131 -27.53 3.63 11.18
N ASN A 132 -28.12 3.26 12.30
CA ASN A 132 -29.49 3.64 12.69
C ASN A 132 -29.72 5.15 12.71
N CYS A 133 -28.67 5.95 12.96
CA CYS A 133 -28.74 7.40 12.99
C CYS A 133 -28.79 8.05 11.59
N GLY A 134 -28.64 7.25 10.52
CA GLY A 134 -28.65 7.71 9.14
C GLY A 134 -27.41 8.50 8.72
N ALA A 135 -27.53 9.24 7.62
CA ALA A 135 -26.42 9.99 7.05
C ALA A 135 -26.05 11.22 7.90
N CYS A 136 -25.05 11.07 8.77
CA CYS A 136 -24.52 12.15 9.60
C CYS A 136 -23.01 11.97 9.88
N ALA A 137 -22.40 12.96 10.55
CA ALA A 137 -21.00 12.88 10.96
C ALA A 137 -20.79 11.66 11.88
N ASN A 138 -19.78 10.85 11.58
CA ASN A 138 -19.49 9.57 12.25
C ASN A 138 -20.68 8.59 12.27
N GLY A 139 -21.69 8.76 11.40
CA GLY A 139 -22.89 7.93 11.36
C GLY A 139 -22.77 6.64 10.54
N ALA A 140 -21.57 6.30 10.05
CA ALA A 140 -21.34 5.08 9.28
C ALA A 140 -20.85 3.94 10.16
N VAL A 141 -21.41 2.75 9.96
CA VAL A 141 -21.02 1.50 10.62
C VAL A 141 -20.17 0.68 9.66
N THR A 142 -18.94 0.39 10.08
CA THR A 142 -17.96 -0.43 9.37
C THR A 142 -18.07 -1.88 9.81
N PHE A 143 -17.96 -2.80 8.86
CA PHE A 143 -17.90 -4.24 9.09
C PHE A 143 -16.95 -4.90 8.08
N THR A 144 -16.62 -6.17 8.28
CA THR A 144 -15.81 -6.94 7.34
C THR A 144 -16.53 -8.19 6.87
N ALA A 145 -16.31 -8.58 5.62
CA ALA A 145 -16.81 -9.81 5.02
C ALA A 145 -15.68 -10.57 4.32
N ARG A 146 -15.79 -11.90 4.29
CA ARG A 146 -14.80 -12.73 3.62
C ARG A 146 -14.98 -12.65 2.10
N VAL A 147 -13.92 -12.20 1.42
CA VAL A 147 -13.90 -12.01 -0.04
C VAL A 147 -12.65 -12.65 -0.67
N PRO A 148 -12.69 -13.00 -1.95
CA PRO A 148 -11.50 -13.34 -2.72
C PRO A 148 -10.49 -12.18 -2.76
N LEU A 149 -9.21 -12.54 -2.69
CA LEU A 149 -8.09 -11.71 -3.09
C LEU A 149 -7.61 -12.22 -4.45
N TRP A 150 -7.69 -11.35 -5.45
CA TRP A 150 -7.17 -11.57 -6.78
C TRP A 150 -5.79 -10.93 -6.94
N SER A 151 -5.05 -11.29 -7.97
CA SER A 151 -3.86 -10.56 -8.40
C SER A 151 -3.89 -10.26 -9.89
N TYR A 152 -3.34 -9.10 -10.23
CA TYR A 152 -3.09 -8.65 -11.59
C TYR A 152 -1.89 -7.73 -11.64
N SER A 153 -1.05 -7.95 -12.66
CA SER A 153 0.05 -7.05 -12.99
C SER A 153 -0.13 -6.66 -14.45
N GLU A 154 -0.08 -5.37 -14.73
CA GLU A 154 -0.12 -4.90 -16.11
C GLU A 154 1.05 -5.50 -16.91
N PRO A 155 0.83 -5.89 -18.18
CA PRO A 155 1.90 -6.35 -19.04
C PRO A 155 2.87 -5.20 -19.38
N ASP A 156 4.00 -5.53 -20.00
CA ASP A 156 4.98 -4.57 -20.51
C ASP A 156 5.51 -3.59 -19.44
N SER A 157 5.95 -4.16 -18.31
CA SER A 157 6.63 -3.42 -17.24
C SER A 157 7.81 -2.61 -17.79
N LEU A 158 7.83 -1.32 -17.46
CA LEU A 158 8.87 -0.40 -17.91
C LEU A 158 10.20 -0.60 -17.18
N TYR A 159 10.16 -1.23 -16.02
CA TYR A 159 11.32 -1.37 -15.12
C TYR A 159 11.58 -2.84 -14.75
N GLY A 160 11.13 -3.80 -15.56
CA GLY A 160 11.33 -5.23 -15.27
C GLY A 160 10.62 -5.65 -13.97
N ASP A 161 11.34 -6.34 -13.09
CA ASP A 161 10.77 -6.96 -11.88
C ASP A 161 10.66 -6.01 -10.67
N PHE A 162 11.00 -4.72 -10.83
CA PHE A 162 10.90 -3.75 -9.73
C PHE A 162 9.45 -3.44 -9.38
N THR A 163 9.09 -3.60 -8.10
CA THR A 163 7.79 -3.18 -7.57
C THR A 163 7.94 -2.41 -6.26
N THR A 164 7.05 -1.43 -6.02
CA THR A 164 7.04 -0.69 -4.75
C THR A 164 6.53 -1.51 -3.55
N GLU A 165 6.25 -2.81 -3.73
CA GLU A 165 5.95 -3.73 -2.62
C GLU A 165 7.13 -3.82 -1.66
N THR A 166 8.32 -3.97 -2.22
CA THR A 166 9.56 -4.17 -1.46
C THR A 166 10.66 -3.19 -1.84
N TRP A 167 10.63 -2.60 -3.04
CA TRP A 167 11.62 -1.63 -3.50
C TRP A 167 11.17 -0.18 -3.26
N ARG A 168 12.14 0.73 -3.24
CA ARG A 168 11.90 2.18 -3.26
C ARG A 168 12.13 2.71 -4.68
N GLN A 169 11.21 3.56 -5.14
CA GLN A 169 11.32 4.29 -6.40
C GLN A 169 11.49 5.79 -6.13
N TYR A 170 12.38 6.43 -6.90
CA TYR A 170 12.51 7.88 -6.96
C TYR A 170 12.48 8.37 -8.40
N TYR A 171 11.82 9.50 -8.61
CA TYR A 171 11.93 10.28 -9.84
C TYR A 171 12.90 11.42 -9.58
N LEU A 172 14.02 11.45 -10.30
CA LEU A 172 15.06 12.47 -10.14
C LEU A 172 15.20 13.26 -11.43
N THR A 173 15.24 14.57 -11.31
CA THR A 173 15.70 15.46 -12.37
C THR A 173 17.21 15.62 -12.25
N LYS A 174 17.91 15.46 -13.37
CA LYS A 174 19.34 15.76 -13.51
C LYS A 174 19.49 17.19 -14.03
N ASP A 175 20.11 18.06 -13.24
CA ASP A 175 20.35 19.46 -13.61
C ASP A 175 21.85 19.73 -13.71
N THR A 176 22.31 20.03 -14.92
CA THR A 176 23.70 20.40 -15.22
C THR A 176 23.88 21.89 -15.45
N GLY A 177 22.87 22.70 -15.12
CA GLY A 177 22.93 24.15 -15.22
C GLY A 177 23.99 24.76 -14.28
N PRO A 178 24.53 25.94 -14.61
CA PRO A 178 25.57 26.59 -13.81
C PRO A 178 25.10 26.97 -12.41
N ASP A 179 23.80 27.20 -12.22
CA ASP A 179 23.18 27.59 -10.95
C ASP A 179 22.59 26.39 -10.16
N ALA A 180 22.76 25.16 -10.68
CA ALA A 180 22.19 23.96 -10.07
C ALA A 180 22.82 23.70 -8.69
N ARG A 181 22.00 23.72 -7.63
CA ARG A 181 22.46 23.40 -6.27
C ARG A 181 22.79 21.91 -6.11
N ASN A 182 22.02 21.05 -6.77
CA ASN A 182 22.19 19.60 -6.76
C ASN A 182 22.22 19.09 -8.21
N LEU A 183 23.10 18.14 -8.50
CA LEU A 183 23.16 17.49 -9.81
C LEU A 183 21.93 16.61 -10.06
N TYR A 184 21.43 15.93 -9.02
CA TYR A 184 20.20 15.15 -9.07
C TYR A 184 19.26 15.59 -7.96
N GLN A 185 17.98 15.76 -8.27
CA GLN A 185 16.98 16.18 -7.30
C GLN A 185 15.63 15.52 -7.57
N GLY A 186 15.02 14.97 -6.53
CA GLY A 186 13.66 14.48 -6.53
C GLY A 186 12.93 14.82 -5.24
N TYR A 187 11.73 14.30 -5.11
CA TYR A 187 10.98 14.36 -3.86
C TYR A 187 11.69 13.48 -2.81
N ASP A 188 12.00 14.06 -1.64
CA ASP A 188 12.72 13.45 -0.49
C ASP A 188 14.19 13.08 -0.67
N ILE A 189 14.81 13.32 -1.84
CA ILE A 189 16.23 13.00 -2.03
C ILE A 189 16.91 13.91 -3.05
N ALA A 190 18.17 14.25 -2.78
CA ALA A 190 18.99 15.03 -3.68
C ALA A 190 20.47 14.64 -3.55
N PHE A 191 21.21 14.76 -4.66
CA PHE A 191 22.62 14.46 -4.74
C PHE A 191 23.37 15.63 -5.36
N ARG A 192 24.33 16.19 -4.62
CA ARG A 192 25.08 17.35 -5.07
C ARG A 192 26.04 17.03 -6.21
N THR A 193 26.64 15.84 -6.17
CA THR A 193 27.66 15.40 -7.12
C THR A 193 27.36 14.02 -7.66
N GLU A 194 27.98 13.69 -8.80
CA GLU A 194 27.95 12.36 -9.40
C GLU A 194 28.51 11.29 -8.43
N GLU A 195 29.53 11.65 -7.64
CA GLU A 195 30.12 10.76 -6.64
C GLU A 195 29.12 10.42 -5.53
N ASN A 196 28.37 11.41 -5.01
CA ASN A 196 27.35 11.16 -3.98
C ASN A 196 26.25 10.24 -4.51
N PHE A 197 25.84 10.45 -5.78
CA PHE A 197 24.84 9.60 -6.42
C PHE A 197 25.34 8.17 -6.59
N ARG A 198 26.56 7.96 -7.13
CA ARG A 198 27.15 6.63 -7.31
C ARG A 198 27.36 5.90 -5.99
N GLN A 199 27.75 6.62 -4.94
CA GLN A 199 27.87 6.04 -3.60
C GLN A 199 26.51 5.53 -3.09
N PHE A 200 25.44 6.29 -3.30
CA PHE A 200 24.09 5.87 -2.96
C PHE A 200 23.67 4.61 -3.74
N LEU A 201 23.91 4.57 -5.06
CA LEU A 201 23.58 3.38 -5.85
C LEU A 201 24.28 2.13 -5.30
N LYS A 202 25.55 2.24 -4.88
CA LYS A 202 26.28 1.13 -4.27
C LYS A 202 25.72 0.74 -2.90
N ASP A 203 25.33 1.70 -2.09
CA ASP A 203 24.86 1.45 -0.72
C ASP A 203 23.45 0.83 -0.68
N TYR A 204 22.62 1.13 -1.68
CA TYR A 204 21.21 0.75 -1.72
C TYR A 204 20.85 -0.09 -2.95
N GLU A 205 21.80 -0.77 -3.59
CA GLU A 205 21.54 -1.62 -4.78
C GLU A 205 20.72 -0.88 -5.86
N GLY A 206 21.14 0.36 -6.14
CA GLY A 206 20.42 1.27 -7.01
C GLY A 206 20.57 0.95 -8.49
N THR A 207 19.44 0.85 -9.18
CA THR A 207 19.33 0.70 -10.63
C THR A 207 18.64 1.91 -11.23
N VAL A 208 19.19 2.45 -12.33
CA VAL A 208 18.71 3.68 -12.96
C VAL A 208 18.14 3.40 -14.34
N PHE A 209 16.96 3.96 -14.59
CA PHE A 209 16.26 3.93 -15.87
C PHE A 209 16.06 5.35 -16.41
N LYS A 210 15.82 5.45 -17.72
CA LYS A 210 15.40 6.69 -18.34
C LYS A 210 13.99 7.05 -17.85
N GLY A 211 13.79 8.31 -17.47
CA GLY A 211 12.47 8.83 -17.11
C GLY A 211 11.66 9.29 -18.33
N ASN A 212 10.51 9.91 -18.04
CA ASN A 212 9.57 10.34 -19.07
C ASN A 212 10.07 11.59 -19.82
N TRP A 213 10.94 12.40 -19.18
CA TRP A 213 11.47 13.64 -19.74
C TRP A 213 12.98 13.51 -19.99
N GLU A 214 13.53 14.35 -20.87
CA GLU A 214 14.94 14.28 -21.29
C GLU A 214 15.93 14.26 -20.11
N ASN A 215 15.70 15.13 -19.13
CA ASN A 215 16.55 15.27 -17.94
C ASN A 215 16.03 14.49 -16.73
N GLN A 216 15.05 13.60 -16.90
CA GLN A 216 14.52 12.81 -15.79
C GLN A 216 15.09 11.39 -15.82
N ILE A 217 15.43 10.87 -14.65
CA ILE A 217 15.76 9.46 -14.43
C ILE A 217 14.81 8.86 -13.39
N VAL A 218 14.62 7.54 -13.47
CA VAL A 218 13.89 6.76 -12.48
C VAL A 218 14.90 5.85 -11.77
N LEU A 219 15.01 6.02 -10.47
CA LEU A 219 15.88 5.23 -9.61
C LEU A 219 15.03 4.22 -8.85
N TRP A 220 15.40 2.95 -8.96
CA TRP A 220 14.93 1.87 -8.10
C TRP A 220 16.07 1.44 -7.17
N CYS A 221 15.79 1.30 -5.88
CA CYS A 221 16.79 0.91 -4.90
C CYS A 221 16.15 0.20 -3.71
N PHE A 222 16.97 -0.41 -2.86
CA PHE A 222 16.56 -0.92 -1.57
C PHE A 222 15.98 0.20 -0.73
N ARG A 223 15.00 -0.15 0.11
CA ARG A 223 14.47 0.75 1.14
C ARG A 223 15.53 1.01 2.20
N HIS A 224 15.49 2.19 2.80
CA HIS A 224 16.39 2.59 3.86
C HIS A 224 15.74 2.38 5.22
N GLU A 225 16.42 1.70 6.15
CA GLU A 225 15.99 1.62 7.55
C GLU A 225 17.12 1.98 8.50
N ASN A 226 16.89 2.98 9.36
CA ASN A 226 17.86 3.34 10.41
C ASN A 226 17.69 2.42 11.63
N ARG A 227 18.82 1.91 12.14
CA ARG A 227 18.89 1.18 13.41
C ARG A 227 19.91 1.85 14.32
N PHE A 228 19.45 2.36 15.46
CA PHE A 228 20.32 2.98 16.45
C PHE A 228 20.67 1.99 17.54
N LEU A 229 21.96 1.74 17.73
CA LEU A 229 22.47 0.76 18.69
C LEU A 229 23.51 1.40 19.62
N PRO A 230 23.60 0.97 20.90
CA PRO A 230 24.77 1.26 21.73
C PRO A 230 26.06 0.78 21.06
N GLN A 231 27.19 1.45 21.34
CA GLN A 231 28.50 1.14 20.73
C GLN A 231 28.84 -0.36 20.79
N HIS A 232 28.68 -0.98 21.97
CA HIS A 232 29.03 -2.39 22.18
C HIS A 232 28.17 -3.39 21.39
N GLU A 233 26.96 -3.00 20.94
CA GLU A 233 26.14 -3.82 20.04
C GLU A 233 26.49 -3.54 18.58
N TRP A 234 26.74 -2.27 18.24
CA TRP A 234 27.18 -1.87 16.92
C TRP A 234 28.52 -2.51 16.52
N ASP A 235 29.45 -2.65 17.47
CA ASP A 235 30.75 -3.28 17.26
C ASP A 235 30.62 -4.76 16.85
N LYS A 236 29.57 -5.45 17.32
CA LYS A 236 29.31 -6.88 17.01
C LYS A 236 28.77 -7.11 15.60
N ILE A 237 28.31 -6.07 14.90
CA ILE A 237 27.82 -6.22 13.53
C ILE A 237 29.00 -6.57 12.63
N ASP A 238 28.88 -7.71 11.95
CA ASP A 238 29.84 -8.17 10.95
C ASP A 238 29.65 -7.43 9.61
N ALA A 239 29.98 -6.15 9.62
CA ALA A 239 30.02 -5.28 8.45
C ALA A 239 31.09 -4.21 8.63
N PRO A 240 31.73 -3.76 7.53
CA PRO A 240 32.74 -2.72 7.62
C PRO A 240 32.15 -1.40 8.09
N ALA A 241 32.84 -0.75 9.02
CA ALA A 241 32.59 0.64 9.38
C ALA A 241 32.97 1.55 8.22
N MET A 242 32.09 2.50 7.90
CA MET A 242 32.32 3.47 6.84
C MET A 242 31.71 4.82 7.19
N GLU A 243 32.32 5.89 6.70
CA GLU A 243 31.75 7.22 6.87
C GLU A 243 30.64 7.47 5.85
N ARG A 244 29.49 7.94 6.31
CA ARG A 244 28.41 8.45 5.47
C ARG A 244 27.94 9.79 5.97
N ARG A 245 27.57 10.66 5.04
CA ARG A 245 27.03 11.98 5.37
C ARG A 245 25.52 11.90 5.52
N LEU A 246 25.05 11.89 6.76
CA LEU A 246 23.64 11.83 7.12
C LEU A 246 23.23 13.21 7.68
N ASN A 247 22.17 13.81 7.14
CA ASN A 247 21.71 15.15 7.54
C ASN A 247 22.84 16.20 7.59
N PHE A 248 23.72 16.20 6.58
CA PHE A 248 24.91 17.06 6.47
C PHE A 248 26.07 16.77 7.43
N HIS A 249 25.94 15.82 8.36
CA HIS A 249 26.99 15.43 9.30
C HIS A 249 27.66 14.10 8.87
N PRO A 250 29.00 14.02 8.89
CA PRO A 250 29.68 12.74 8.71
C PRO A 250 29.44 11.86 9.94
N GLU A 251 29.03 10.62 9.72
CA GLU A 251 28.79 9.62 10.75
C GLU A 251 29.42 8.28 10.35
N GLN A 252 29.98 7.56 11.32
CA GLN A 252 30.39 6.17 11.13
C GLN A 252 29.15 5.28 11.17
N VAL A 253 28.96 4.51 10.10
CA VAL A 253 27.83 3.59 9.95
C VAL A 253 28.31 2.23 9.48
N LYS A 254 27.47 1.22 9.73
CA LYS A 254 27.58 -0.11 9.13
C LYS A 254 26.33 -0.36 8.30
N LEU A 255 26.51 -0.73 7.04
CA LEU A 255 25.41 -1.04 6.12
C LEU A 255 25.31 -2.55 5.96
N VAL A 256 24.11 -3.10 6.23
CA VAL A 256 23.78 -4.50 5.99
C VAL A 256 22.59 -4.54 5.05
N LYS A 257 22.66 -5.40 4.03
CA LYS A 257 21.65 -5.49 2.98
C LYS A 257 20.88 -6.79 3.15
N ASP A 258 19.57 -6.67 3.33
CA ASP A 258 18.64 -7.78 3.21
C ASP A 258 18.16 -7.84 1.76
N MET A 259 18.68 -8.84 1.04
CA MET A 259 18.39 -9.04 -0.38
C MET A 259 16.97 -9.55 -0.62
N ASP A 260 16.34 -10.22 0.36
CA ASP A 260 15.01 -10.81 0.20
C ASP A 260 13.92 -9.73 0.40
N SER A 261 14.11 -8.86 1.39
CA SER A 261 13.16 -7.77 1.70
C SER A 261 13.43 -6.47 0.93
N HIS A 262 14.54 -6.42 0.19
CA HIS A 262 15.11 -5.24 -0.47
C HIS A 262 15.27 -4.05 0.49
N ILE A 263 15.97 -4.28 1.60
CA ILE A 263 16.23 -3.27 2.64
C ILE A 263 17.73 -3.14 2.89
N THR A 264 18.24 -1.91 2.90
CA THR A 264 19.54 -1.58 3.49
C THR A 264 19.32 -1.07 4.90
N TYR A 265 19.77 -1.84 5.89
CA TYR A 265 19.85 -1.43 7.28
C TYR A 265 21.09 -0.55 7.48
N CYS A 266 20.85 0.70 7.85
CA CYS A 266 21.88 1.63 8.26
C CYS A 266 22.00 1.63 9.78
N TYR A 267 23.00 0.90 10.28
CA TYR A 267 23.31 0.84 11.71
C TYR A 267 24.16 2.02 12.13
N ARG A 268 23.62 2.79 13.06
CA ARG A 268 24.20 4.02 13.60
C ARG A 268 24.42 3.84 15.10
N ILE A 269 25.45 4.50 15.61
CA ILE A 269 25.70 4.54 17.04
C ILE A 269 24.66 5.46 17.67
N LYS A 270 23.99 5.00 18.73
CA LYS A 270 23.03 5.80 19.48
C LYS A 270 23.78 6.98 20.12
N PRO A 271 23.35 8.23 19.92
CA PRO A 271 23.97 9.36 20.61
C PRO A 271 23.82 9.16 22.11
N GLU A 272 24.89 9.35 22.87
CA GLU A 272 24.79 9.49 24.32
C GLU A 272 24.00 10.79 24.57
N ILE A 273 22.79 10.66 25.15
CA ILE A 273 22.05 11.83 25.61
C ILE A 273 22.75 12.26 26.88
N ASP A 274 23.69 13.20 26.75
CA ASP A 274 24.10 14.00 27.90
C ASP A 274 22.87 14.80 28.33
N ASN A 275 22.31 14.44 29.50
CA ASN A 275 21.28 15.25 30.16
C ASN A 275 21.87 16.63 30.43
N LEU A 276 21.46 17.62 29.63
CA LEU A 276 21.64 19.05 29.92
C LEU A 276 20.58 19.52 30.93
#